data_AF-A0A6L6VI39-F1
#
_entry.id   AF-A0A6L6VI39-F1
#
_cell.length_a   1.000
_cell.length_b   1.000
_cell.length_c   1.000
_cell.angle_alpha   90.00
_cell.angle_beta   90.00
_cell.angle_gamma   90.00
#
_symmetry.space_group_name_H-M   'P 1'
#
loop_
_entity.id
_entity.type
_entity.pdbx_description
1 polymer ?
#
loop_
_entity_poly.entity_id
_entity_poly.type
_entity_poly.pdbx_seq_one_letter_code
_entity_poly.pdbx_strand_id
1 'polypeptide(L)'
;MRIACGCCDVVSYFPQHSGIIVKPSIAAIQHFQTKGWAVGSSPKEDFCPKHASPSKRKGATIMAENTAPVADKPRDMSREDRAIIFDKLNEVYGKDAYKAPWTDGMVAKDLGVPRDWVSVTRDAMFGPAGSNPLFDDFLLESARMESQFRTYASACEAATQAVDAQKAAQAALSKQMDVYRALARKVEREIGR
;
A
#
# COMPACT_ATOMS: atom_id res chain seq x y z
N MET A 1 -10.13 -19.02 -27.16
CA MET A 1 -10.86 -19.51 -25.97
C MET A 1 -12.31 -19.75 -26.32
N ARG A 2 -12.92 -20.83 -25.80
CA ARG A 2 -14.33 -21.21 -26.02
C ARG A 2 -15.06 -21.23 -24.68
N ILE A 3 -16.28 -20.70 -24.64
CA ILE A 3 -17.22 -20.85 -23.54
C ILE A 3 -18.44 -21.66 -24.02
N ALA A 4 -18.97 -22.54 -23.17
CA ALA A 4 -20.16 -23.35 -23.46
C ALA A 4 -21.14 -23.20 -22.30
N CYS A 5 -22.45 -23.16 -22.57
CA CYS A 5 -23.42 -23.03 -21.50
C CYS A 5 -23.66 -24.38 -20.81
N GLY A 6 -23.62 -24.41 -19.47
CA GLY A 6 -23.88 -25.63 -18.70
C GLY A 6 -25.33 -26.12 -18.74
N CYS A 7 -26.28 -25.29 -19.19
CA CYS A 7 -27.70 -25.66 -19.34
C CYS A 7 -28.13 -25.91 -20.79
N CYS A 8 -27.42 -25.37 -21.78
CA CYS A 8 -27.72 -25.60 -23.19
C CYS A 8 -26.42 -25.65 -23.97
N ASP A 9 -26.35 -26.47 -25.01
CA ASP A 9 -25.11 -26.67 -25.80
C ASP A 9 -24.72 -25.46 -26.68
N VAL A 10 -25.23 -24.26 -26.36
CA VAL A 10 -24.82 -23.01 -26.98
C VAL A 10 -23.37 -22.72 -26.62
N VAL A 11 -22.58 -22.39 -27.63
CA VAL A 11 -21.14 -22.09 -27.53
C VAL A 11 -20.83 -20.70 -28.06
N SER A 12 -19.84 -20.05 -27.48
CA SER A 12 -19.29 -18.80 -27.97
C SER A 12 -17.76 -18.84 -27.96
N TYR A 13 -17.16 -18.09 -28.87
CA TYR A 13 -15.72 -18.11 -29.10
C TYR A 13 -15.14 -16.72 -28.92
N PHE A 14 -13.99 -16.67 -28.26
CA PHE A 14 -13.10 -15.53 -28.20
C PHE A 14 -11.87 -15.85 -29.06
N PRO A 15 -11.69 -15.18 -30.21
CA PRO A 15 -10.52 -15.39 -31.07
C PRO A 15 -9.28 -14.93 -30.30
N GLN A 16 -8.38 -15.87 -30.01
CA GLN A 16 -7.07 -15.57 -29.45
C GLN A 16 -6.08 -15.46 -30.60
N HIS A 17 -5.35 -14.35 -30.65
CA HIS A 17 -4.14 -14.29 -31.48
C HIS A 17 -3.05 -15.12 -30.77
N SER A 18 -2.57 -16.17 -31.44
CA SER A 18 -1.41 -17.02 -31.11
C SER A 18 -1.43 -17.89 -29.84
N GLY A 19 -1.60 -19.20 -30.04
CA GLY A 19 -0.51 -20.18 -29.89
C GLY A 19 -0.19 -20.81 -28.54
N ILE A 20 -0.52 -20.21 -27.39
CA ILE A 20 -0.12 -20.78 -26.07
C ILE A 20 -1.31 -20.75 -25.12
N ILE A 21 -1.63 -21.90 -24.53
CA ILE A 21 -2.71 -22.07 -23.55
C ILE A 21 -2.31 -21.31 -22.28
N VAL A 22 -2.77 -20.06 -22.17
CA VAL A 22 -2.66 -19.26 -20.97
C VAL A 22 -4.06 -19.16 -20.36
N LYS A 23 -4.11 -19.25 -19.02
CA LYS A 23 -5.30 -19.03 -18.18
C LYS A 23 -6.17 -17.89 -18.73
N PRO A 24 -7.51 -17.93 -18.53
CA PRO A 24 -8.38 -16.97 -19.17
C PRO A 24 -7.92 -15.53 -18.93
N SER A 25 -7.50 -14.85 -20.01
CA SER A 25 -7.13 -13.46 -19.88
C SER A 25 -8.36 -12.69 -19.43
N ILE A 26 -8.18 -11.71 -18.54
CA ILE A 26 -9.25 -10.85 -18.05
C ILE A 26 -10.07 -10.29 -19.23
N ALA A 27 -9.41 -10.02 -20.36
CA ALA A 27 -10.02 -9.59 -21.61
C ALA A 27 -11.03 -10.59 -22.20
N ALA A 28 -10.77 -11.91 -22.12
CA ALA A 28 -11.70 -12.91 -22.62
C ALA A 28 -12.94 -13.03 -21.71
N ILE A 29 -12.75 -12.93 -20.39
CA ILE A 29 -13.86 -12.91 -19.42
C ILE A 29 -14.75 -11.68 -19.66
N GLN A 30 -14.14 -10.51 -19.78
CA GLN A 30 -14.84 -9.26 -20.08
C GLN A 30 -15.60 -9.33 -21.41
N HIS A 31 -14.99 -9.86 -22.48
CA HIS A 31 -15.67 -10.03 -23.77
C HIS A 31 -16.93 -10.89 -23.70
N PHE A 32 -16.91 -11.98 -22.93
CA PHE A 32 -18.09 -12.82 -22.74
C PHE A 32 -19.15 -12.13 -21.87
N GLN A 33 -18.74 -11.44 -20.80
CA GLN A 33 -19.64 -10.65 -19.96
C GLN A 33 -20.33 -9.52 -20.75
N THR A 34 -19.62 -8.80 -21.61
CA THR A 34 -20.20 -7.77 -22.52
C THR A 34 -21.24 -8.38 -23.46
N LYS A 35 -21.07 -9.64 -23.87
CA LYS A 35 -22.05 -10.39 -24.68
C LYS A 35 -23.18 -11.01 -23.85
N GLY A 36 -23.27 -10.69 -22.57
CA GLY A 36 -24.32 -11.14 -21.65
C GLY A 36 -24.14 -12.55 -21.10
N TRP A 37 -22.95 -13.15 -21.21
CA TRP A 37 -22.67 -14.45 -20.62
C TRP A 37 -22.32 -14.32 -19.14
N ALA A 38 -22.81 -15.24 -18.31
CA ALA A 38 -22.32 -15.42 -16.96
C ALA A 38 -21.15 -16.41 -17.00
N VAL A 39 -19.94 -15.95 -16.69
CA VAL A 39 -18.71 -16.77 -16.67
C VAL A 39 -18.46 -17.22 -15.24
N GLY A 40 -18.48 -18.53 -14.99
CA GLY A 40 -18.29 -19.13 -13.67
C GLY A 40 -16.85 -19.52 -13.38
N SER A 41 -16.62 -20.19 -12.25
CA SER A 41 -15.29 -20.69 -11.88
C SER A 41 -14.92 -21.98 -12.65
N SER A 42 -15.91 -22.65 -13.24
CA SER A 42 -15.74 -23.86 -14.05
C SER A 42 -16.62 -23.86 -15.30
N PRO A 43 -16.30 -24.64 -16.35
CA PRO A 43 -17.11 -24.72 -17.58
C PRO A 43 -18.57 -25.13 -17.38
N LYS A 44 -18.91 -25.78 -16.25
CA LYS A 44 -20.29 -26.15 -15.91
C LYS A 44 -21.09 -24.98 -15.33
N GLU A 45 -20.40 -23.96 -14.86
CA GLU A 45 -20.96 -22.75 -14.27
C GLU A 45 -20.98 -21.56 -15.24
N ASP A 46 -20.65 -21.81 -16.50
CA ASP A 46 -20.77 -20.86 -17.59
C ASP A 46 -22.19 -20.90 -18.16
N PHE A 47 -22.83 -19.74 -18.35
CA PHE A 47 -24.20 -19.65 -18.84
C PHE A 47 -24.36 -18.61 -19.93
N CYS A 48 -25.10 -19.01 -20.98
CA CYS A 48 -25.47 -18.11 -22.06
C CYS A 48 -26.43 -17.02 -21.56
N PRO A 49 -26.64 -15.92 -22.32
CA PRO A 49 -27.52 -14.82 -21.92
C PRO A 49 -28.95 -15.23 -21.58
N LYS A 50 -29.46 -16.33 -22.15
CA LYS A 50 -30.79 -16.87 -21.83
C LYS A 50 -30.85 -17.54 -20.45
N HIS A 51 -29.73 -18.06 -19.96
CA HIS A 51 -29.60 -18.80 -18.70
C HIS A 51 -28.76 -18.06 -17.64
N ALA A 52 -28.31 -16.84 -17.95
CA ALA A 52 -27.49 -16.01 -17.10
C ALA A 52 -28.25 -15.37 -15.93
N SER A 53 -29.60 -15.31 -15.96
CA SER A 53 -30.36 -14.68 -14.88
C SER A 53 -30.36 -15.54 -13.59
N PRO A 54 -29.98 -14.99 -12.42
CA PRO A 54 -29.95 -15.73 -11.16
C PRO A 54 -31.35 -16.12 -10.65
N SER A 55 -32.38 -15.41 -11.07
CA SER A 55 -33.75 -15.51 -10.53
C SER A 55 -34.46 -16.84 -10.84
N LYS A 56 -33.94 -17.68 -11.74
CA LYS A 56 -34.57 -18.96 -12.13
C LYS A 56 -33.92 -20.23 -11.55
N ARG A 57 -33.03 -20.14 -10.56
CA ARG A 57 -32.41 -21.35 -9.99
C ARG A 57 -32.91 -21.64 -8.58
N LYS A 58 -33.97 -22.46 -8.52
CA LYS A 58 -34.26 -23.30 -7.35
C LYS A 58 -33.22 -24.42 -7.30
N GLY A 59 -32.61 -24.60 -6.12
CA GLY A 59 -31.78 -25.76 -5.81
C GLY A 59 -30.29 -25.43 -5.66
N ALA A 60 -29.95 -24.57 -4.69
CA ALA A 60 -28.63 -24.58 -4.08
C ALA A 60 -28.76 -25.19 -2.69
N THR A 61 -28.19 -26.38 -2.55
CA THR A 61 -27.96 -27.11 -1.30
C THR A 61 -27.31 -26.23 -0.25
N ILE A 62 -27.88 -26.27 0.95
CA ILE A 62 -27.36 -25.70 2.20
C ILE A 62 -25.94 -26.21 2.40
N MET A 63 -24.95 -25.32 2.27
CA MET A 63 -23.61 -25.56 2.79
C MET A 63 -23.07 -24.25 3.38
N ALA A 64 -22.76 -24.34 4.67
CA ALA A 64 -21.85 -23.51 5.45
C ALA A 64 -21.90 -22.01 5.14
N GLU A 65 -22.70 -21.33 5.96
CA GLU A 65 -22.69 -19.88 6.15
C GLU A 65 -21.30 -19.43 6.64
N ASN A 66 -20.41 -19.24 5.67
CA ASN A 66 -19.25 -18.38 5.80
C ASN A 66 -19.78 -16.96 5.62
N THR A 67 -20.29 -16.38 6.71
CA THR A 67 -20.73 -14.99 6.77
C THR A 67 -19.54 -14.09 6.45
N ALA A 68 -19.46 -13.64 5.19
CA ALA A 68 -18.96 -12.30 4.93
C ALA A 68 -19.74 -11.35 5.86
N PRO A 69 -19.09 -10.42 6.57
CA PRO A 69 -19.75 -9.62 7.58
C PRO A 69 -20.85 -8.81 6.91
N VAL A 70 -22.08 -9.27 7.10
CA VAL A 70 -23.27 -8.46 6.94
C VAL A 70 -22.99 -7.22 7.79
N ALA A 71 -23.16 -6.06 7.17
CA ALA A 71 -23.21 -4.80 7.90
C ALA A 71 -24.38 -4.91 8.89
N ASP A 72 -24.09 -5.47 10.06
CA ASP A 72 -25.00 -5.49 11.18
C ASP A 72 -25.34 -4.05 11.47
N LYS A 73 -26.64 -3.78 11.46
CA LYS A 73 -27.25 -2.56 12.02
C LYS A 73 -26.40 -2.09 13.21
N PRO A 74 -25.93 -0.83 13.25
CA PRO A 74 -25.01 -0.37 14.28
C PRO A 74 -25.49 -0.89 15.62
N ARG A 75 -24.72 -1.80 16.23
CA ARG A 75 -25.06 -2.32 17.54
C ARG A 75 -25.21 -1.07 18.43
N ASP A 76 -26.35 -0.93 19.10
CA ASP A 76 -26.51 0.13 20.08
C ASP A 76 -25.69 -0.28 21.30
N MET A 77 -24.75 0.57 21.71
CA MET A 77 -23.92 0.35 22.88
C MET A 77 -24.85 0.15 24.10
N SER A 78 -24.89 -1.08 24.62
CA SER A 78 -25.64 -1.38 25.84
C SER A 78 -25.01 -0.66 27.04
N ARG A 79 -25.78 -0.49 28.12
CA ARG A 79 -25.25 0.17 29.33
C ARG A 79 -24.14 -0.66 29.96
N GLU A 80 -24.25 -1.97 29.84
CA GLU A 80 -23.29 -2.97 30.28
C GLU A 80 -21.99 -2.86 29.48
N ASP A 81 -22.07 -2.75 28.14
CA ASP A 81 -20.88 -2.53 27.29
C ASP A 81 -20.18 -1.22 27.64
N ARG A 82 -20.93 -0.15 27.90
CA ARG A 82 -20.37 1.14 28.32
C ARG A 82 -19.67 1.05 29.68
N ALA A 83 -20.22 0.28 30.62
CA ALA A 83 -19.61 0.09 31.93
C ALA A 83 -18.30 -0.70 31.84
N ILE A 84 -18.26 -1.75 31.01
CA ILE A 84 -17.05 -2.56 30.77
C ILE A 84 -15.97 -1.72 30.09
N ILE A 85 -16.33 -0.93 29.07
CA ILE A 85 -15.41 0.00 28.40
C ILE A 85 -14.88 1.04 29.39
N PHE A 86 -15.75 1.61 30.23
CA PHE A 86 -15.35 2.61 31.22
C PHE A 86 -14.37 2.06 32.25
N ASP A 87 -14.63 0.87 32.79
CA ASP A 87 -13.74 0.22 33.74
C ASP A 87 -12.36 -0.02 33.12
N LYS A 88 -12.33 -0.54 31.88
CA LYS A 88 -11.08 -0.73 31.16
C LYS A 88 -10.35 0.59 30.88
N LEU A 89 -11.08 1.65 30.51
CA LEU A 89 -10.51 2.98 30.31
C LEU A 89 -9.93 3.55 31.60
N ASN A 90 -10.53 3.36 32.77
CA ASN A 90 -9.92 3.79 34.05
C ASN A 90 -8.57 3.09 34.33
N GLU A 91 -8.43 1.85 33.91
CA GLU A 91 -7.18 1.10 34.08
C GLU A 91 -6.07 1.64 33.16
N VAL A 92 -6.40 1.84 31.87
CA VAL A 92 -5.41 2.11 30.82
C VAL A 92 -5.22 3.60 30.50
N TYR A 93 -6.18 4.44 30.86
CA TYR A 93 -6.14 5.89 30.66
C TYR A 93 -5.54 6.55 31.90
N GLY A 94 -4.48 7.33 31.70
CA GLY A 94 -3.78 8.07 32.76
C GLY A 94 -4.42 9.44 33.02
N LYS A 95 -3.58 10.42 33.37
CA LYS A 95 -4.04 11.77 33.73
C LYS A 95 -4.70 12.51 32.56
N ASP A 96 -4.10 12.43 31.36
CA ASP A 96 -4.59 13.12 30.15
C ASP A 96 -4.36 12.32 28.85
N ALA A 97 -3.83 11.09 28.95
CA ALA A 97 -3.49 10.25 27.79
C ALA A 97 -3.46 8.76 28.16
N TYR A 98 -3.50 7.91 27.13
CA TYR A 98 -3.29 6.48 27.30
C TYR A 98 -1.89 6.15 27.85
N LYS A 99 -1.81 5.14 28.72
CA LYS A 99 -0.54 4.50 29.10
C LYS A 99 -0.03 3.69 27.91
N ALA A 100 1.21 3.89 27.47
CA ALA A 100 1.78 3.08 26.39
C ALA A 100 1.75 1.58 26.77
N PRO A 101 1.37 0.66 25.86
CA PRO A 101 1.07 0.86 24.44
C PRO A 101 -0.43 1.08 24.12
N TRP A 102 -1.28 1.29 25.12
CA TRP A 102 -2.74 1.29 24.95
C TRP A 102 -3.23 2.42 24.04
N THR A 103 -4.30 2.13 23.30
CA THR A 103 -5.01 3.05 22.40
C THR A 103 -6.49 2.65 22.34
N ASP A 104 -7.37 3.52 21.81
CA ASP A 104 -8.77 3.18 21.50
C ASP A 104 -8.88 1.83 20.76
N GLY A 105 -7.97 1.59 19.82
CA GLY A 105 -7.95 0.37 19.01
C GLY A 105 -7.51 -0.88 19.78
N MET A 106 -6.57 -0.75 20.72
CA MET A 106 -6.15 -1.87 21.57
C MET A 106 -7.23 -2.23 22.59
N VAL A 107 -7.89 -1.24 23.19
CA VAL A 107 -9.02 -1.47 24.09
C VAL A 107 -10.19 -2.13 23.36
N ALA A 108 -10.50 -1.64 22.15
CA ALA A 108 -11.52 -2.24 21.30
C ALA A 108 -11.22 -3.72 20.96
N LYS A 109 -9.96 -4.02 20.63
CA LYS A 109 -9.52 -5.39 20.33
C LYS A 109 -9.56 -6.31 21.55
N ASP A 110 -9.19 -5.80 22.73
CA ASP A 110 -9.18 -6.56 23.99
C ASP A 110 -10.60 -6.91 24.45
N LEU A 111 -11.53 -5.97 24.32
CA LEU A 111 -12.94 -6.13 24.73
C LEU A 111 -13.83 -6.73 23.63
N GLY A 112 -13.35 -6.82 22.38
CA GLY A 112 -14.14 -7.28 21.24
C GLY A 112 -15.27 -6.33 20.84
N VAL A 113 -15.14 -5.04 21.17
CA VAL A 113 -16.15 -3.99 20.91
C VAL A 113 -15.70 -3.06 19.79
N PRO A 114 -16.62 -2.37 19.09
CA PRO A 114 -16.27 -1.36 18.08
C PRO A 114 -15.41 -0.23 18.66
N ARG A 115 -14.38 0.21 17.91
CA ARG A 115 -13.50 1.33 18.28
C ARG A 115 -14.28 2.61 18.58
N ASP A 116 -15.32 2.88 17.80
CA ASP A 116 -16.12 4.10 17.94
C ASP A 116 -16.81 4.18 19.30
N TRP A 117 -17.19 3.05 19.91
CA TRP A 117 -17.77 3.04 21.25
C TRP A 117 -16.75 3.41 22.32
N VAL A 118 -15.51 2.95 22.15
CA VAL A 118 -14.39 3.32 23.02
C VAL A 118 -14.10 4.81 22.89
N SER A 119 -14.05 5.35 21.67
CA SER A 119 -13.83 6.78 21.44
C SER A 119 -14.95 7.64 22.03
N VAL A 120 -16.23 7.26 21.81
CA VAL A 120 -17.39 7.99 22.39
C VAL A 120 -17.39 7.93 23.92
N THR A 121 -17.08 6.77 24.51
CA THR A 121 -17.03 6.62 25.98
C THR A 121 -15.85 7.39 26.58
N ARG A 122 -14.69 7.39 25.90
CA ARG A 122 -13.53 8.19 26.30
C ARG A 122 -13.84 9.68 26.21
N ASP A 123 -14.39 10.15 25.09
CA ASP A 123 -14.75 11.57 24.89
C ASP A 123 -15.76 12.05 25.94
N ALA A 124 -16.73 11.21 26.31
CA ALA A 124 -17.75 11.54 27.31
C ALA A 124 -17.24 11.55 28.76
N MET A 125 -16.24 10.72 29.11
CA MET A 125 -15.81 10.52 30.51
C MET A 125 -14.42 11.13 30.81
N PHE A 126 -13.52 11.14 29.85
CA PHE A 126 -12.12 11.60 29.98
C PHE A 126 -11.79 12.78 29.06
N GLY A 127 -12.68 13.14 28.13
CA GLY A 127 -12.49 14.22 27.17
C GLY A 127 -11.89 13.77 25.84
N PRO A 128 -11.70 14.72 24.88
CA PRO A 128 -11.17 14.43 23.56
C PRO A 128 -9.81 13.73 23.66
N ALA A 129 -9.47 12.93 22.66
CA ALA A 129 -8.23 12.17 22.68
C ALA A 129 -7.07 13.16 22.84
N GLY A 130 -6.41 13.14 24.00
CA GLY A 130 -5.10 13.75 24.14
C GLY A 130 -4.16 13.14 23.11
N SER A 131 -3.17 13.90 22.64
CA SER A 131 -2.18 13.34 21.72
C SER A 131 -1.56 12.10 22.35
N ASN A 132 -1.45 11.03 21.56
CA ASN A 132 -0.81 9.81 22.04
C ASN A 132 0.69 10.12 22.19
N PRO A 133 1.30 9.92 23.37
CA PRO A 133 2.73 10.15 23.56
C PRO A 133 3.59 9.43 22.51
N LEU A 134 3.17 8.24 22.06
CA LEU A 134 3.85 7.51 20.97
C LEU A 134 3.75 8.21 19.61
N PHE A 135 2.65 8.92 19.36
CA PHE A 135 2.46 9.66 18.11
C PHE A 135 3.27 10.96 18.14
N ASP A 136 3.33 11.65 19.28
CA ASP A 136 4.20 12.82 19.45
C ASP A 136 5.69 12.43 19.31
N ASP A 137 6.10 11.34 19.96
CA ASP A 137 7.45 10.79 19.83
C ASP A 137 7.74 10.41 18.37
N PHE A 138 6.79 9.76 17.69
CA PHE A 138 6.92 9.41 16.27
C PHE A 138 7.06 10.65 15.38
N LEU A 139 6.27 11.70 15.61
CA LEU A 139 6.36 12.95 14.86
C LEU A 139 7.72 13.62 15.07
N LEU A 140 8.19 13.69 16.31
CA LEU A 140 9.51 14.23 16.64
C LEU A 140 10.63 13.44 15.96
N GLU A 141 10.57 12.11 16.00
CA GLU A 141 11.52 11.23 15.33
C GLU A 141 11.46 11.33 13.81
N SER A 142 10.26 11.46 13.24
CA SER A 142 10.07 11.65 11.80
C SER A 142 10.66 12.96 11.31
N ALA A 143 10.48 14.05 12.06
CA ALA A 143 11.06 15.36 11.76
C ALA A 143 12.59 15.32 11.87
N ARG A 144 13.12 14.60 12.88
CA ARG A 144 14.56 14.37 13.04
C ARG A 144 15.12 13.63 11.84
N MET A 145 14.50 12.52 11.44
CA MET A 145 14.93 11.74 10.28
C MET A 145 14.87 12.56 8.99
N GLU A 146 13.80 13.32 8.77
CA GLU A 146 13.68 14.19 7.60
C GLU A 146 14.79 15.24 7.56
N SER A 147 15.14 15.83 8.71
CA SER A 147 16.25 16.78 8.81
C SER A 147 17.61 16.13 8.47
N GLN A 148 17.82 14.88 8.87
CA GLN A 148 19.03 14.11 8.55
C GLN A 148 19.09 13.80 7.06
N PHE A 149 17.99 13.38 6.44
CA PHE A 149 17.94 13.14 5.00
C PHE A 149 18.21 14.41 4.18
N ARG A 150 17.66 15.56 4.60
CA ARG A 150 17.93 16.85 3.95
C ARG A 150 19.40 17.25 4.06
N THR A 151 20.00 17.06 5.24
CA THR A 151 21.43 17.32 5.47
C THR A 151 22.32 16.39 4.65
N TYR A 152 21.95 15.11 4.55
CA TYR A 152 22.67 14.14 3.74
C TYR A 152 22.58 14.47 2.24
N ALA A 153 21.40 14.84 1.75
CA ALA A 153 21.20 15.23 0.36
C ALA A 153 22.06 16.46 -0.01
N SER A 154 22.08 17.49 0.84
CA SER A 154 22.94 18.67 0.61
C SER A 154 24.43 18.34 0.65
N ALA A 155 24.85 17.43 1.54
CA ALA A 155 26.22 16.95 1.59
C ALA A 155 26.63 16.18 0.32
N CYS A 156 25.73 15.36 -0.24
CA CYS A 156 25.97 14.65 -1.50
C CYS A 156 26.10 15.62 -2.69
N GLU A 157 25.25 16.64 -2.74
CA GLU A 157 25.31 17.67 -3.77
C GLU A 157 26.64 18.45 -3.69
N ALA A 158 27.03 18.89 -2.49
CA ALA A 158 28.30 19.56 -2.26
C ALA A 158 29.51 18.68 -2.64
N ALA A 159 29.48 17.39 -2.31
CA ALA A 159 30.53 16.44 -2.69
C ALA A 159 30.62 16.27 -4.22
N THR A 160 29.48 16.22 -4.91
CA THR A 160 29.43 16.12 -6.38
C THR A 160 30.05 17.35 -7.03
N GLN A 161 29.67 18.56 -6.57
CA GLN A 161 30.26 19.81 -7.05
C GLN A 161 31.77 19.88 -6.78
N ALA A 162 32.23 19.40 -5.62
CA ALA A 162 33.65 19.33 -5.28
C ALA A 162 34.42 18.39 -6.22
N VAL A 163 33.86 17.22 -6.55
CA VAL A 163 34.46 16.28 -7.51
C VAL A 163 34.56 16.89 -8.90
N ASP A 164 33.53 17.61 -9.36
CA ASP A 164 33.56 18.26 -10.66
C ASP A 164 34.57 19.41 -10.71
N ALA A 165 34.66 20.20 -9.64
CA ALA A 165 35.71 21.22 -9.49
C ALA A 165 37.12 20.59 -9.49
N GLN A 166 37.30 19.45 -8.82
CA GLN A 166 38.57 18.73 -8.80
C GLN A 166 38.96 18.22 -10.20
N LYS A 167 38.01 17.65 -10.95
CA LYS A 167 38.25 17.22 -12.34
C LYS A 167 38.64 18.41 -13.23
N ALA A 168 37.98 19.55 -13.09
CA ALA A 168 38.31 20.75 -13.84
C ALA A 168 39.73 21.26 -13.51
N ALA A 169 40.10 21.29 -12.22
CA ALA A 169 41.44 21.65 -11.78
C ALA A 169 42.51 20.68 -12.31
N GLN A 170 42.24 19.38 -12.29
CA GLN A 170 43.14 18.36 -12.85
C GLN A 170 43.34 18.54 -14.35
N ALA A 171 42.26 18.82 -15.10
CA ALA A 171 42.35 19.07 -16.53
C ALA A 171 43.17 20.34 -16.85
N ALA A 172 43.00 21.40 -16.06
CA ALA A 172 43.80 22.63 -16.20
C ALA A 172 45.29 22.38 -15.92
N LEU A 173 45.60 21.64 -14.85
CA LEU A 173 46.98 21.28 -14.51
C LEU A 173 47.63 20.40 -15.59
N SER A 174 46.89 19.45 -16.16
CA SER A 174 47.38 18.63 -17.28
C SER A 174 47.80 19.49 -18.46
N LYS A 175 46.98 20.49 -18.83
CA LYS A 175 47.31 21.43 -19.92
C LYS A 175 48.57 22.24 -19.60
N GLN A 176 48.70 22.73 -18.37
CA GLN A 176 49.90 23.45 -17.94
C GLN A 176 51.15 22.56 -18.00
N MET A 177 51.04 21.28 -17.60
CA MET A 177 52.13 20.31 -17.71
C MET A 177 52.55 20.06 -19.15
N ASP A 178 51.61 20.02 -20.10
CA ASP A 178 51.94 19.84 -21.52
C ASP A 178 52.67 21.06 -22.10
N VAL A 179 52.25 22.27 -21.71
CA VAL A 179 52.96 23.52 -22.05
C VAL A 179 54.38 23.51 -21.47
N TYR A 180 54.52 23.14 -20.20
CA TYR A 180 55.84 23.03 -19.55
C TYR A 180 56.74 22.01 -20.26
N ARG A 181 56.22 20.82 -20.59
CA ARG A 181 56.95 19.80 -21.35
C ARG A 181 57.39 20.30 -22.73
N ALA A 182 56.54 21.07 -23.41
CA ALA A 182 56.89 21.67 -24.69
C ALA A 182 58.03 22.70 -24.55
N LEU A 183 57.98 23.53 -23.50
CA LEU A 183 59.05 24.49 -23.20
C LEU A 183 60.36 23.77 -22.85
N ALA A 184 60.32 22.76 -21.99
CA ALA A 184 61.49 21.96 -21.62
C ALA A 184 62.18 21.38 -22.86
N ARG A 185 61.42 20.75 -23.77
CA ARG A 185 61.94 20.23 -25.04
C ARG A 185 62.54 21.30 -25.95
N LYS A 186 62.04 22.54 -25.90
CA LYS A 186 62.59 23.66 -26.69
C LYS A 186 63.93 24.10 -26.10
N VAL A 187 64.00 24.23 -24.78
CA VAL A 187 65.22 24.59 -24.05
C VAL A 187 66.32 23.54 -24.27
N GLU A 188 66.00 22.24 -24.18
CA GLU A 188 66.96 21.16 -24.46
C GLU A 188 67.59 21.28 -25.86
N ARG A 189 66.77 21.57 -26.89
CA ARG A 189 67.25 21.77 -28.26
C ARG A 189 68.16 22.99 -28.40
N GLU A 190 67.87 24.09 -27.70
CA GLU A 190 68.67 25.31 -27.77
C GLU A 190 70.00 25.18 -27.03
N ILE A 191 70.05 24.38 -25.96
CA ILE A 191 71.27 24.16 -25.16
C ILE A 191 72.18 23.07 -25.77
N GLY A 192 71.69 22.30 -26.75
CA GLY A 192 72.51 21.36 -27.52
C GLY A 192 72.97 20.12 -26.73
N ARG A 193 72.08 19.57 -25.88
CA ARG A 193 72.22 18.21 -25.32
C ARG A 193 71.22 17.26 -25.95
#